data_AF-A0A8I6XZV5-F1
#
_entry.id   AF-A0A8I6XZV5-F1
#
_cell.length_a   1.000
_cell.length_b   1.000
_cell.length_c   1.000
_cell.angle_alpha   90.00
_cell.angle_beta   90.00
_cell.angle_gamma   90.00
#
_symmetry.space_group_name_H-M   'P 1'
#
loop_
_entity.id
_entity.type
_entity.pdbx_description
1 polymer ?
#
loop_
_entity_poly.entity_id
_entity_poly.type
_entity_poly.pdbx_seq_one_letter_code
_entity_poly.pdbx_strand_id
1 'polypeptide(L)'
;MRAMEILTELALDPSANLAMETKQNLINKQVHIFLDEGKEEDLRITAGRTLLALLSKATGTISVVCIMSEYNHSIVDQLTEILDAKNMVIYRTIAAEILENLCALHMNMMDKNHVKNTLLPKVLTEVLTSKKKPPSEALEWHVSKASGDIEENPLQEDEENQRVEQNGKINSSEQNESQTTMMELKEVLLSLTSVIFDKLIISAEEFDDVARKVAPGEGEFVAKLKTIVEENCKATANSLRIVKLCGQIAVTMMRRSQYNTQFKDQKFVETLSEASSITCKLESCMLFAGTDCGAKKTARPLLSDLVKEAQVLVA
;
A
#
# COMPACT_ATOMS: atom_id res chain seq x y z
N MET A 1 -3.14 4.04 -26.35
CA MET A 1 -3.59 3.98 -24.94
C MET A 1 -5.11 3.86 -24.84
N ARG A 2 -5.89 4.80 -25.41
CA ARG A 2 -7.37 4.83 -25.36
C ARG A 2 -8.12 3.54 -25.72
N ALA A 3 -7.62 2.76 -26.69
CA ALA A 3 -8.24 1.49 -27.06
C ALA A 3 -8.16 0.43 -25.94
N MET A 4 -7.08 0.43 -25.14
CA MET A 4 -6.94 -0.49 -24.01
C MET A 4 -7.88 -0.10 -22.87
N GLU A 5 -8.00 1.19 -22.56
CA GLU A 5 -8.96 1.69 -21.57
C GLU A 5 -10.39 1.29 -21.90
N ILE A 6 -10.82 1.49 -23.15
CA ILE A 6 -12.17 1.09 -23.60
C ILE A 6 -12.37 -0.42 -23.45
N LEU A 7 -11.38 -1.23 -23.84
CA LEU A 7 -11.47 -2.68 -23.73
C LEU A 7 -11.53 -3.15 -22.27
N THR A 8 -10.84 -2.45 -21.36
CA THR A 8 -10.92 -2.69 -19.92
C THR A 8 -12.30 -2.39 -19.37
N GLU A 9 -12.89 -1.25 -19.69
CA GLU A 9 -14.24 -0.89 -19.26
C GLU A 9 -15.26 -1.93 -19.75
N LEU A 10 -15.14 -2.36 -21.01
CA LEU A 10 -15.97 -3.44 -21.55
C LEU A 10 -15.73 -4.80 -20.87
N ALA A 11 -14.51 -5.07 -20.39
CA ALA A 11 -14.21 -6.31 -19.66
C ALA A 11 -14.75 -6.30 -18.22
N LEU A 12 -14.82 -5.12 -17.61
CA LEU A 12 -15.39 -4.89 -16.28
C LEU A 12 -16.92 -4.83 -16.31
N ASP A 13 -17.52 -4.40 -17.42
CA ASP A 13 -18.97 -4.38 -17.61
C ASP A 13 -19.53 -5.80 -17.81
N PRO A 14 -20.33 -6.34 -16.86
CA PRO A 14 -20.93 -7.66 -17.01
C PRO A 14 -21.90 -7.73 -18.20
N SER A 15 -22.46 -6.60 -18.65
CA SER A 15 -23.42 -6.52 -19.75
C SER A 15 -22.79 -6.54 -21.14
N ALA A 16 -21.49 -6.19 -21.25
CA ALA A 16 -20.77 -6.16 -22.51
C ALA A 16 -20.52 -7.56 -23.11
N ASN A 17 -20.83 -8.63 -22.38
CA ASN A 17 -20.76 -10.04 -22.81
C ASN A 17 -19.51 -10.38 -23.65
N LEU A 18 -18.34 -9.89 -23.23
CA LEU A 18 -17.09 -10.20 -23.90
C LEU A 18 -16.75 -11.67 -23.77
N ALA A 19 -16.28 -12.26 -24.88
CA ALA A 19 -15.81 -13.63 -24.91
C ALA A 19 -14.67 -13.84 -23.90
N MET A 20 -14.64 -15.01 -23.26
CA MET A 20 -13.61 -15.38 -22.29
C MET A 20 -12.20 -15.32 -22.86
N GLU A 21 -12.03 -15.73 -24.12
CA GLU A 21 -10.77 -15.63 -24.85
C GLU A 21 -10.30 -14.17 -24.98
N THR A 22 -11.21 -13.23 -25.23
CA THR A 22 -10.89 -11.80 -25.29
C THR A 22 -10.42 -11.28 -23.93
N LYS A 23 -11.09 -11.70 -22.84
CA LYS A 23 -10.69 -11.33 -21.47
C LYS A 23 -9.32 -11.89 -21.12
N GLN A 24 -9.06 -13.16 -21.42
CA GLN A 24 -7.74 -13.80 -21.25
C GLN A 24 -6.65 -13.04 -22.01
N ASN A 25 -6.87 -12.78 -23.30
CA ASN A 25 -5.90 -12.08 -24.15
C ASN A 25 -5.61 -10.67 -23.65
N LEU A 26 -6.63 -9.96 -23.13
CA LEU A 26 -6.44 -8.67 -22.49
C LEU A 26 -5.53 -8.81 -21.27
N ILE A 27 -5.86 -9.71 -20.33
CA ILE A 27 -5.08 -9.95 -19.11
C ILE A 27 -3.61 -10.26 -19.44
N ASN A 28 -3.36 -11.21 -20.34
CA ASN A 28 -2.00 -11.62 -20.71
C ASN A 28 -1.18 -10.48 -21.29
N LYS A 29 -1.80 -9.65 -22.15
CA LYS A 29 -1.15 -8.47 -22.70
C LYS A 29 -0.81 -7.46 -21.60
N GLN A 30 -1.69 -7.22 -20.64
CA GLN A 30 -1.40 -6.31 -19.54
C GLN A 30 -0.29 -6.83 -18.63
N VAL A 31 -0.29 -8.13 -18.31
CA VAL A 31 0.78 -8.80 -17.58
C VAL A 31 2.11 -8.61 -18.30
N HIS A 32 2.18 -8.96 -19.60
CA HIS A 32 3.42 -8.82 -20.37
C HIS A 32 3.90 -7.35 -20.44
N ILE A 33 3.00 -6.39 -20.69
CA ILE A 33 3.40 -4.98 -20.78
C ILE A 33 3.93 -4.47 -19.45
N PHE A 34 3.29 -4.83 -18.33
CA PHE A 34 3.70 -4.37 -17.00
C PHE A 34 5.09 -4.89 -16.61
N LEU A 35 5.37 -6.16 -16.89
CA LEU A 35 6.63 -6.83 -16.51
C LEU A 35 7.81 -6.51 -17.44
N ASP A 36 7.56 -6.02 -18.65
CA ASP A 36 8.60 -5.72 -19.63
C ASP A 36 9.31 -4.38 -19.33
N GLU A 37 10.51 -4.47 -18.76
CA GLU A 37 11.37 -3.32 -18.45
C GLU A 37 11.77 -2.48 -19.66
N GLY A 38 11.67 -3.03 -20.88
CA GLY A 38 11.94 -2.31 -22.12
C GLY A 38 10.78 -1.45 -22.63
N LYS A 39 9.62 -1.47 -21.96
CA LYS A 39 8.46 -0.64 -22.32
C LYS A 39 8.51 0.75 -21.70
N GLU A 40 7.89 1.69 -22.39
CA GLU A 40 7.68 3.05 -21.93
C GLU A 40 6.98 3.08 -20.56
N GLU A 41 7.44 3.99 -19.70
CA GLU A 41 6.99 4.10 -18.30
C GLU A 41 5.47 4.19 -18.18
N ASP A 42 4.85 5.11 -18.94
CA ASP A 42 3.41 5.34 -18.93
C ASP A 42 2.61 4.11 -19.40
N LEU A 43 3.16 3.34 -20.35
CA LEU A 43 2.53 2.11 -20.82
C LEU A 43 2.55 1.04 -19.74
N ARG A 44 3.67 0.90 -19.02
CA ARG A 44 3.78 -0.05 -17.90
C ARG A 44 2.81 0.31 -16.78
N ILE A 45 2.79 1.58 -16.36
CA ILE A 45 1.88 2.08 -15.31
C ILE A 45 0.42 1.81 -15.69
N THR A 46 0.05 2.15 -16.93
CA THR A 46 -1.32 1.95 -17.43
C THR A 46 -1.70 0.47 -17.46
N ALA A 47 -0.77 -0.39 -17.89
CA ALA A 47 -1.01 -1.82 -17.94
C ALA A 47 -1.20 -2.42 -16.55
N GLY A 48 -0.36 -2.03 -15.59
CA GLY A 48 -0.48 -2.48 -14.20
C GLY A 48 -1.77 -2.02 -13.53
N ARG A 49 -2.20 -0.76 -13.74
CA ARG A 49 -3.50 -0.25 -13.24
C ARG A 49 -4.68 -0.97 -13.88
N THR A 50 -4.59 -1.24 -15.18
CA THR A 50 -5.61 -2.02 -15.90
C THR A 50 -5.73 -3.42 -15.31
N LEU A 51 -4.59 -4.09 -15.11
CA LEU A 51 -4.54 -5.42 -14.50
C LEU A 51 -5.16 -5.43 -13.10
N LEU A 52 -4.86 -4.41 -12.28
CA LEU A 52 -5.46 -4.25 -10.96
C LEU A 52 -6.98 -4.11 -11.02
N ALA A 53 -7.49 -3.31 -11.96
CA ALA A 53 -8.94 -3.15 -12.15
C ALA A 53 -9.61 -4.48 -12.53
N LEU A 54 -8.99 -5.25 -13.44
CA LEU A 54 -9.47 -6.57 -13.86
C LEU A 54 -9.41 -7.64 -12.75
N LEU A 55 -8.48 -7.49 -11.80
CA LEU A 55 -8.34 -8.35 -10.62
C LEU A 55 -9.29 -7.96 -9.48
N SER A 56 -9.95 -6.81 -9.57
CA SER A 56 -10.92 -6.38 -8.56
C SER A 56 -12.17 -7.28 -8.51
N LYS A 57 -12.92 -7.19 -7.41
CA LYS A 57 -13.90 -8.21 -6.95
C LYS A 57 -15.05 -8.56 -7.91
N ALA A 58 -15.32 -7.77 -8.95
CA ALA A 58 -16.38 -8.06 -9.93
C ALA A 58 -15.96 -9.10 -10.99
N THR A 59 -14.67 -9.15 -11.33
CA THR A 59 -14.09 -10.03 -12.37
C THR A 59 -12.94 -10.90 -11.86
N GLY A 60 -12.48 -10.67 -10.63
CA GLY A 60 -11.23 -11.18 -10.07
C GLY A 60 -11.07 -12.71 -10.10
N THR A 61 -12.10 -13.50 -9.81
CA THR A 61 -11.97 -14.97 -9.79
C THR A 61 -11.59 -15.54 -11.15
N ILE A 62 -12.20 -15.04 -12.22
CA ILE A 62 -11.86 -15.45 -13.59
C ILE A 62 -10.46 -14.97 -13.92
N SER A 63 -10.17 -13.69 -13.67
CA SER A 63 -8.87 -13.09 -13.99
C SER A 63 -7.70 -13.79 -13.30
N VAL A 64 -7.87 -14.23 -12.05
CA VAL A 64 -6.81 -14.95 -11.34
C VAL A 64 -6.61 -16.35 -11.89
N VAL A 65 -7.68 -17.07 -12.23
CA VAL A 65 -7.57 -18.39 -12.88
C VAL A 65 -6.80 -18.27 -14.20
N CYS A 66 -7.15 -17.27 -15.01
CA CYS A 66 -6.48 -16.94 -16.27
C CYS A 66 -4.97 -16.74 -16.09
N ILE A 67 -4.56 -15.95 -15.09
CA ILE A 67 -3.14 -15.67 -14.82
C ILE A 67 -2.42 -16.92 -14.30
N MET A 68 -3.02 -17.61 -13.33
CA MET A 68 -2.38 -18.78 -12.69
C MET A 68 -2.23 -19.95 -13.67
N SER A 69 -3.17 -20.15 -14.60
CA SER A 69 -3.06 -21.22 -15.60
C SER A 69 -1.94 -21.00 -16.61
N GLU A 70 -1.63 -19.75 -16.92
CA GLU A 70 -0.70 -19.40 -18.01
C GLU A 70 0.71 -19.04 -17.51
N TYR A 71 0.80 -18.38 -16.34
CA TYR A 71 2.05 -17.90 -15.78
C TYR A 71 2.50 -18.66 -14.52
N ASN A 72 1.60 -19.45 -13.92
CA ASN A 72 1.83 -20.24 -12.70
C ASN A 72 2.67 -19.48 -11.64
N HIS A 73 3.74 -20.07 -11.10
CA HIS A 73 4.60 -19.44 -10.09
C HIS A 73 5.42 -18.25 -10.61
N SER A 74 5.68 -18.19 -11.92
CA SER A 74 6.59 -17.21 -12.52
C SER A 74 6.09 -15.76 -12.38
N ILE A 75 4.77 -15.54 -12.35
CA ILE A 75 4.23 -14.19 -12.14
C ILE A 75 4.49 -13.67 -10.72
N VAL A 76 4.44 -14.56 -9.71
CA VAL A 76 4.66 -14.18 -8.32
C VAL A 76 6.13 -13.82 -8.11
N ASP A 77 7.04 -14.59 -8.71
CA ASP A 77 8.48 -14.29 -8.72
C ASP A 77 8.74 -12.90 -9.32
N GLN A 78 8.26 -12.66 -10.55
CA GLN A 78 8.49 -11.40 -11.27
C GLN A 78 7.88 -10.20 -10.52
N LEU A 79 6.67 -10.33 -9.96
CA LEU A 79 6.08 -9.27 -9.15
C LEU A 79 6.84 -9.04 -7.84
N THR A 80 7.40 -10.09 -7.24
CA THR A 80 8.23 -9.99 -6.03
C THR A 80 9.54 -9.26 -6.32
N GLU A 81 10.14 -9.49 -7.50
CA GLU A 81 11.33 -8.75 -7.96
C GLU A 81 11.02 -7.26 -8.15
N ILE A 82 9.84 -6.91 -8.68
CA ILE A 82 9.42 -5.51 -8.83
C ILE A 82 9.36 -4.78 -7.47
N LEU A 83 9.10 -5.47 -6.36
CA LEU A 83 9.07 -4.86 -5.02
C LEU A 83 10.42 -4.30 -4.56
N ASP A 84 11.53 -4.66 -5.21
CA ASP A 84 12.86 -4.21 -4.85
C ASP A 84 12.98 -2.68 -4.76
N ALA A 85 13.65 -2.19 -3.71
CA ALA A 85 13.83 -0.78 -3.45
C ALA A 85 14.53 0.03 -4.56
N LYS A 86 15.16 -0.64 -5.54
CA LYS A 86 15.72 0.00 -6.74
C LYS A 86 14.65 0.42 -7.75
N ASN A 87 13.48 -0.20 -7.73
CA ASN A 87 12.38 0.14 -8.61
C ASN A 87 11.64 1.38 -8.13
N MET A 88 11.03 2.09 -9.07
CA MET A 88 10.18 3.25 -8.77
C MET A 88 9.03 2.83 -7.85
N VAL A 89 8.71 3.68 -6.88
CA VAL A 89 7.62 3.47 -5.92
C VAL A 89 6.30 3.16 -6.62
N ILE A 90 5.99 3.81 -7.74
CA ILE A 90 4.75 3.54 -8.45
C ILE A 90 4.65 2.08 -8.94
N TYR A 91 5.74 1.50 -9.44
CA TYR A 91 5.76 0.10 -9.86
C TYR A 91 5.65 -0.84 -8.67
N ARG A 92 6.36 -0.54 -7.58
CA ARG A 92 6.30 -1.30 -6.33
C ARG A 92 4.90 -1.30 -5.74
N THR A 93 4.22 -0.15 -5.73
CA THR A 93 2.85 0.00 -5.25
C THR A 93 1.89 -0.85 -6.09
N ILE A 94 1.94 -0.73 -7.42
CA ILE A 94 1.07 -1.50 -8.32
C ILE A 94 1.32 -3.01 -8.17
N ALA A 95 2.58 -3.44 -8.12
CA ALA A 95 2.94 -4.85 -7.95
C ALA A 95 2.42 -5.40 -6.61
N ALA A 96 2.56 -4.64 -5.53
CA ALA A 96 2.07 -5.04 -4.22
C ALA A 96 0.52 -5.13 -4.18
N GLU A 97 -0.21 -4.24 -4.84
CA GLU A 97 -1.68 -4.33 -4.96
C GLU A 97 -2.13 -5.53 -5.81
N ILE A 98 -1.40 -5.85 -6.88
CA ILE A 98 -1.65 -7.06 -7.69
C ILE A 98 -1.44 -8.31 -6.82
N LEU A 99 -0.30 -8.40 -6.13
CA LEU A 99 0.02 -9.51 -5.22
C LEU A 99 -1.03 -9.64 -4.11
N GLU A 100 -1.53 -8.53 -3.56
CA GLU A 100 -2.58 -8.54 -2.54
C GLU A 100 -3.85 -9.20 -3.08
N ASN A 101 -4.29 -8.83 -4.29
CA ASN A 101 -5.47 -9.43 -4.90
C ASN A 101 -5.26 -10.91 -5.25
N LEU A 102 -4.08 -11.29 -5.74
CA LEU A 102 -3.74 -12.69 -6.00
C LEU A 102 -3.83 -13.53 -4.71
N CYS A 103 -3.21 -13.06 -3.63
CA CYS A 103 -3.26 -13.73 -2.33
C CYS A 103 -4.69 -13.76 -1.74
N ALA A 104 -5.45 -12.68 -1.87
CA ALA A 104 -6.80 -12.58 -1.32
C ALA A 104 -7.80 -13.52 -2.01
N LEU A 105 -7.70 -13.66 -3.33
CA LEU A 105 -8.66 -14.42 -4.14
C LEU A 105 -8.32 -15.91 -4.19
N HIS A 106 -7.03 -16.29 -4.30
CA HIS A 106 -6.64 -17.67 -4.57
C HIS A 106 -5.31 -18.12 -3.92
N MET A 107 -5.09 -17.83 -2.62
CA MET A 107 -3.94 -18.36 -1.86
C MET A 107 -3.72 -19.88 -1.99
N ASN A 108 -4.80 -20.66 -2.20
CA ASN A 108 -4.70 -22.12 -2.38
C ASN A 108 -4.15 -22.56 -3.74
N MET A 109 -4.18 -21.69 -4.75
CA MET A 109 -3.59 -21.97 -6.08
C MET A 109 -2.13 -21.52 -6.16
N MET A 110 -1.64 -20.77 -5.17
CA MET A 110 -0.25 -20.33 -5.10
C MET A 110 0.62 -21.38 -4.40
N ASP A 111 1.90 -21.41 -4.73
CA ASP A 111 2.88 -22.17 -3.95
C ASP A 111 3.05 -21.49 -2.58
N LYS A 112 2.46 -22.11 -1.55
CA LYS A 112 2.52 -21.64 -0.16
C LYS A 112 3.95 -21.57 0.36
N ASN A 113 4.85 -22.47 -0.09
CA ASN A 113 6.25 -22.42 0.30
C ASN A 113 6.95 -21.21 -0.34
N HIS A 114 6.66 -20.93 -1.60
CA HIS A 114 7.16 -19.72 -2.26
C HIS A 114 6.66 -18.44 -1.57
N VAL A 115 5.35 -18.35 -1.30
CA VAL A 115 4.78 -17.19 -0.59
C VAL A 115 5.42 -17.01 0.79
N LYS A 116 5.59 -18.10 1.54
CA LYS A 116 6.19 -18.10 2.88
C LYS A 116 7.68 -17.75 2.88
N ASN A 117 8.45 -18.34 1.97
CA ASN A 117 9.92 -18.31 2.03
C ASN A 117 10.53 -17.19 1.18
N THR A 118 9.79 -16.62 0.24
CA THR A 118 10.29 -15.62 -0.71
C THR A 118 9.48 -14.32 -0.61
N LEU A 119 8.18 -14.35 -0.91
CA LEU A 119 7.35 -13.15 -0.96
C LEU A 119 7.23 -12.48 0.41
N LEU A 120 6.83 -13.22 1.44
CA LEU A 120 6.58 -12.67 2.77
C LEU A 120 7.84 -12.01 3.39
N PRO A 121 9.03 -12.64 3.39
CA PRO A 121 10.26 -11.99 3.86
C PRO A 121 10.59 -10.72 3.07
N LYS A 122 10.40 -10.72 1.74
CA LYS A 122 10.63 -9.54 0.91
C LYS A 122 9.70 -8.40 1.30
N VAL A 123 8.39 -8.66 1.37
CA VAL A 123 7.38 -7.66 1.77
C VAL A 123 7.68 -7.10 3.16
N LEU A 124 7.96 -7.97 4.14
CA LEU A 124 8.29 -7.53 5.50
C LEU A 124 9.58 -6.70 5.54
N THR A 125 10.60 -7.06 4.77
CA THR A 125 11.83 -6.25 4.68
C THR A 125 11.53 -4.84 4.16
N GLU A 126 10.72 -4.72 3.11
CA GLU A 126 10.34 -3.43 2.53
C GLU A 126 9.44 -2.62 3.50
N VAL A 127 8.55 -3.25 4.26
CA VAL A 127 7.70 -2.58 5.27
C VAL A 127 8.51 -2.06 6.45
N LEU A 128 9.45 -2.87 6.95
CA LEU A 128 10.16 -2.64 8.20
C LEU A 128 11.41 -1.78 8.03
N THR A 129 11.85 -1.52 6.80
CA THR A 129 12.97 -0.62 6.52
C THR A 129 12.51 0.84 6.62
N SER A 130 12.75 1.48 7.77
CA SER A 130 12.58 2.93 7.87
C SER A 130 13.82 3.63 7.28
N LYS A 131 13.65 4.27 6.12
CA LYS A 131 14.60 5.30 5.69
C LYS A 131 14.40 6.52 6.60
N LYS A 132 15.04 6.54 7.79
CA LYS A 132 15.21 7.80 8.53
C LYS A 132 16.05 8.74 7.67
N LYS A 133 15.43 9.75 7.07
CA LYS A 133 16.18 10.97 6.73
C LYS A 133 16.53 11.60 8.07
N PRO A 134 17.81 11.94 8.36
CA PRO A 134 18.14 12.65 9.58
C PRO A 134 17.30 13.94 9.66
N PRO A 135 16.98 14.44 10.87
CA PRO A 135 16.29 15.71 11.00
C PRO A 135 17.22 16.78 10.41
N SER A 136 16.92 17.21 9.19
CA SER A 136 17.41 18.51 8.73
C SER A 136 16.76 19.52 9.65
N GLU A 137 17.61 20.31 10.29
CA GLU A 137 17.28 21.35 11.25
C GLU A 137 16.11 22.21 10.77
N ALA A 138 15.25 22.54 11.73
CA ALA A 138 14.18 23.54 11.73
C ALA A 138 13.87 24.19 10.36
N LEU A 139 12.77 23.78 9.73
CA LEU A 139 12.07 24.67 8.80
C LEU A 139 11.43 25.77 9.67
N GLU A 140 12.19 26.83 9.92
CA GLU A 140 11.70 28.03 10.57
C GLU A 140 10.50 28.57 9.78
N TRP A 141 9.36 28.59 10.45
CA TRP A 141 8.13 29.21 9.98
C TRP A 141 8.35 30.72 9.99
N HIS A 142 8.90 31.28 8.92
CA HIS A 142 8.90 32.72 8.74
C HIS A 142 7.48 33.19 8.43
N VAL A 143 6.77 33.55 9.50
CA VAL A 143 5.67 34.51 9.45
C VAL A 143 6.28 35.85 9.06
N SER A 144 6.15 36.23 7.80
CA SER A 144 6.51 37.58 7.35
C SER A 144 5.53 38.58 7.97
N LYS A 145 6.03 39.28 8.98
CA LYS A 145 5.37 40.38 9.67
C LYS A 145 5.46 41.64 8.80
N ALA A 146 4.34 42.31 8.64
CA ALA A 146 4.19 43.56 7.89
C ALA A 146 4.98 44.74 8.50
N SER A 147 5.55 45.55 7.60
CA SER A 147 5.86 47.00 7.71
C SER A 147 6.20 47.41 6.26
N GLY A 148 5.43 48.20 5.51
CA GLY A 148 4.90 49.51 5.81
C GLY A 148 5.84 50.57 5.22
N ASP A 149 5.68 50.92 3.94
CA ASP A 149 5.47 52.31 3.48
C ASP A 149 5.29 52.45 1.95
N ILE A 150 4.05 52.80 1.62
CA ILE A 150 3.44 53.65 0.58
C ILE A 150 4.34 54.20 -0.55
N GLU A 151 3.94 53.93 -1.80
CA GLU A 151 3.79 54.98 -2.83
C GLU A 151 2.60 54.65 -3.76
N GLU A 152 1.66 55.60 -3.87
CA GLU A 152 0.44 55.53 -4.67
C GLU A 152 0.73 55.81 -6.15
N ASN A 153 0.15 55.01 -7.08
CA ASN A 153 -0.87 55.54 -8.00
C ASN A 153 -1.58 54.43 -8.81
N PRO A 154 -2.83 54.67 -9.26
CA PRO A 154 -3.78 53.64 -9.66
C PRO A 154 -3.90 53.53 -11.19
N LEU A 155 -4.05 52.32 -11.72
CA LEU A 155 -4.80 52.08 -12.95
C LEU A 155 -5.44 50.69 -12.92
N GLN A 156 -6.75 50.69 -13.23
CA GLN A 156 -7.61 49.55 -13.50
C GLN A 156 -7.23 48.85 -14.82
N GLU A 157 -7.88 47.69 -15.07
CA GLU A 157 -7.90 46.83 -16.27
C GLU A 157 -7.14 45.52 -16.06
N ASP A 158 -7.63 44.33 -16.41
CA ASP A 158 -8.96 43.79 -16.71
C ASP A 158 -8.75 42.26 -16.66
N GLU A 159 -9.84 41.50 -16.56
CA GLU A 159 -9.80 40.05 -16.66
C GLU A 159 -9.32 39.57 -18.05
N GLU A 160 -8.83 38.32 -18.08
CA GLU A 160 -8.72 37.45 -19.25
C GLU A 160 -7.36 37.38 -20.00
N ASN A 161 -6.86 36.14 -20.08
CA ASN A 161 -5.80 35.61 -20.97
C ASN A 161 -4.33 35.98 -20.71
N GLN A 162 -3.65 35.16 -19.88
CA GLN A 162 -2.28 34.71 -20.21
C GLN A 162 -2.14 33.20 -20.02
N ARG A 163 -2.37 32.46 -21.10
CA ARG A 163 -1.77 31.13 -21.32
C ARG A 163 -0.26 31.30 -21.36
N VAL A 164 0.43 30.81 -20.35
CA VAL A 164 1.87 30.54 -20.46
C VAL A 164 2.02 29.04 -20.67
N GLU A 165 2.22 28.66 -21.94
CA GLU A 165 2.76 27.36 -22.31
C GLU A 165 4.13 27.19 -21.65
N GLN A 166 4.20 26.44 -20.54
CA GLN A 166 5.47 25.92 -20.06
C GLN A 166 5.72 24.56 -20.72
N ASN A 167 6.32 24.63 -21.91
CA ASN A 167 7.14 23.55 -22.45
C ASN A 167 8.35 23.34 -21.53
N GLY A 168 8.13 22.65 -20.42
CA GLY A 168 9.17 22.18 -19.51
C GLY A 168 9.60 20.79 -19.94
N LYS A 169 10.64 20.73 -20.78
CA LYS A 169 11.43 19.54 -21.03
C LYS A 169 11.87 18.95 -19.69
N ILE A 170 11.24 17.85 -19.26
CA ILE A 170 11.61 17.13 -18.04
C ILE A 170 12.94 16.45 -18.35
N ASN A 171 14.02 17.08 -17.89
CA ASN A 171 15.32 16.45 -17.84
C ASN A 171 15.25 15.26 -16.89
N SER A 172 15.77 14.12 -17.33
CA SER A 172 15.99 12.92 -16.52
C SER A 172 16.77 13.30 -15.27
N SER A 173 16.08 13.38 -14.14
CA SER A 173 16.66 13.72 -12.85
C SER A 173 15.99 12.81 -11.83
N GLU A 174 16.83 12.09 -11.09
CA GLU A 174 16.52 11.31 -9.88
C GLU A 174 15.24 11.82 -9.21
N GLN A 175 14.15 11.06 -9.35
CA GLN A 175 12.88 11.38 -8.72
C GLN A 175 13.07 11.25 -7.21
N ASN A 176 13.14 12.39 -6.53
CA ASN A 176 12.96 12.45 -5.10
C ASN A 176 11.48 12.15 -4.82
N GLU A 177 11.17 10.87 -4.64
CA GLU A 177 9.81 10.36 -4.41
C GLU A 177 9.18 11.07 -3.21
N SER A 178 7.94 11.54 -3.37
CA SER A 178 7.26 12.30 -2.33
C SER A 178 7.01 11.45 -1.08
N GLN A 179 6.90 12.10 0.08
CA GLN A 179 6.50 11.43 1.31
C GLN A 179 5.12 10.75 1.19
N THR A 180 4.20 11.35 0.44
CA THR A 180 2.85 10.80 0.20
C THR A 180 2.91 9.48 -0.56
N THR A 181 3.65 9.42 -1.65
CA THR A 181 3.83 8.19 -2.45
C THR A 181 4.48 7.07 -1.64
N MET A 182 5.41 7.42 -0.75
CA MET A 182 6.00 6.45 0.18
C MET A 182 4.99 5.92 1.21
N MET A 183 4.10 6.77 1.72
CA MET A 183 3.03 6.34 2.63
C MET A 183 2.05 5.40 1.93
N GLU A 184 1.70 5.68 0.67
CA GLU A 184 0.83 4.81 -0.13
C GLU A 184 1.45 3.43 -0.33
N LEU A 185 2.74 3.36 -0.69
CA LEU A 185 3.45 2.09 -0.80
C LEU A 185 3.45 1.34 0.54
N LYS A 186 3.75 2.03 1.64
CA LYS A 186 3.77 1.42 2.98
C LYS A 186 2.40 0.87 3.37
N GLU A 187 1.33 1.61 3.08
CA GLU A 187 -0.05 1.17 3.28
C GLU A 187 -0.34 -0.12 2.51
N VAL A 188 0.00 -0.15 1.21
CA VAL A 188 -0.24 -1.33 0.35
C VAL A 188 0.56 -2.54 0.84
N LEU A 189 1.84 -2.37 1.15
CA LEU A 189 2.68 -3.48 1.61
C LEU A 189 2.20 -4.04 2.96
N LEU A 190 1.70 -3.19 3.86
CA LEU A 190 1.06 -3.61 5.10
C LEU A 190 -0.27 -4.35 4.84
N SER A 191 -1.06 -3.89 3.86
CA SER A 191 -2.30 -4.58 3.44
C SER A 191 -2.00 -5.97 2.90
N LEU A 192 -1.03 -6.09 1.98
CA LEU A 192 -0.52 -7.36 1.47
C LEU A 192 -0.03 -8.26 2.61
N THR A 193 0.74 -7.74 3.55
CA THR A 193 1.20 -8.50 4.73
C THR A 193 0.02 -9.05 5.54
N SER A 194 -0.98 -8.21 5.80
CA SER A 194 -2.19 -8.62 6.51
C SER A 194 -2.97 -9.70 5.76
N VAL A 195 -3.08 -9.62 4.42
CA VAL A 195 -3.74 -10.63 3.59
C VAL A 195 -2.96 -11.94 3.61
N ILE A 196 -1.64 -11.89 3.48
CA ILE A 196 -0.79 -13.10 3.58
C ILE A 196 -0.97 -13.73 4.96
N PHE A 197 -0.94 -12.97 6.05
CA PHE A 197 -1.15 -13.52 7.38
C PHE A 197 -2.55 -14.07 7.57
N ASP A 198 -3.61 -13.42 7.08
CA ASP A 198 -4.96 -13.95 7.20
C ASP A 198 -5.11 -15.30 6.45
N LYS A 199 -4.66 -15.34 5.18
CA LYS A 199 -4.89 -16.46 4.26
C LYS A 199 -3.89 -17.59 4.36
N LEU A 200 -2.63 -17.29 4.69
CA LEU A 200 -1.60 -18.30 4.85
C LEU A 200 -1.73 -18.88 6.26
N ILE A 201 -2.13 -20.14 6.33
CA ILE A 201 -2.09 -20.91 7.58
C ILE A 201 -0.63 -21.30 7.80
N ILE A 202 0.09 -20.47 8.56
CA ILE A 202 1.48 -20.69 8.97
C ILE A 202 1.45 -21.13 10.44
N SER A 203 2.29 -22.09 10.84
CA SER A 203 2.48 -22.40 12.26
C SER A 203 3.14 -21.24 13.00
N ALA A 204 3.06 -21.21 14.34
CA ALA A 204 3.76 -20.20 15.13
C ALA A 204 5.29 -20.22 14.89
N GLU A 205 5.87 -21.40 14.72
CA GLU A 205 7.31 -21.61 14.48
C GLU A 205 7.73 -21.11 13.11
N GLU A 206 6.96 -21.45 12.08
CA GLU A 206 7.22 -21.00 10.71
C GLU A 206 7.09 -19.48 10.57
N PHE A 207 6.16 -18.88 11.31
CA PHE A 207 6.04 -17.43 11.39
C PHE A 207 7.29 -16.82 12.03
N ASP A 208 7.71 -17.40 13.15
CA ASP A 208 8.87 -16.92 13.89
C ASP A 208 10.17 -17.03 13.07
N ASP A 209 10.32 -18.09 12.29
CA ASP A 209 11.43 -18.24 11.33
C ASP A 209 11.46 -17.11 10.30
N VAL A 210 10.29 -16.70 9.79
CA VAL A 210 10.20 -15.57 8.84
C VAL A 210 10.52 -14.25 9.53
N ALA A 211 9.97 -14.02 10.72
CA ALA A 211 10.23 -12.81 11.51
C ALA A 211 11.73 -12.67 11.84
N ARG A 212 12.40 -13.75 12.26
CA ARG A 212 13.85 -13.76 12.55
C ARG A 212 14.72 -13.50 11.33
N LYS A 213 14.28 -13.86 10.12
CA LYS A 213 15.01 -13.54 8.88
C LYS A 213 15.06 -12.04 8.60
N VAL A 214 13.98 -11.31 8.95
CA VAL A 214 13.86 -9.87 8.66
C VAL A 214 14.24 -8.97 9.85
N ALA A 215 14.14 -9.50 11.06
CA ALA A 215 14.46 -8.82 12.31
C ALA A 215 15.03 -9.85 13.30
N PRO A 216 16.35 -10.12 13.24
CA PRO A 216 16.98 -11.22 13.97
C PRO A 216 17.04 -11.01 15.50
N GLY A 217 16.94 -9.78 15.99
CA GLY A 217 16.92 -9.49 17.42
C GLY A 217 15.63 -9.93 18.10
N GLU A 218 15.73 -10.38 19.36
CA GLU A 218 14.57 -10.71 20.17
C GLU A 218 13.65 -9.48 20.34
N GLY A 219 12.38 -9.64 19.96
CA GLY A 219 11.40 -8.54 19.97
C GLY A 219 11.66 -7.44 18.93
N GLU A 220 12.68 -7.55 18.08
CA GLU A 220 13.06 -6.52 17.11
C GLU A 220 11.93 -6.29 16.09
N PHE A 221 11.28 -7.36 15.63
CA PHE A 221 10.12 -7.26 14.73
C PHE A 221 9.03 -6.37 15.35
N VAL A 222 8.68 -6.62 16.62
CA VAL A 222 7.65 -5.87 17.34
C VAL A 222 8.07 -4.42 17.54
N ALA A 223 9.35 -4.17 17.84
CA ALA A 223 9.90 -2.82 17.98
C ALA A 223 9.85 -2.04 16.65
N LYS A 224 10.14 -2.68 15.51
CA LYS A 224 9.98 -2.06 14.19
C LYS A 224 8.52 -1.79 13.86
N LEU A 225 7.61 -2.74 14.12
CA LEU A 225 6.17 -2.54 13.92
C LEU A 225 5.63 -1.40 14.80
N LYS A 226 6.09 -1.31 16.05
CA LYS A 226 5.79 -0.19 16.96
C LYS A 226 6.27 1.14 16.39
N THR A 227 7.51 1.22 15.92
CA THR A 227 8.06 2.41 15.28
C THR A 227 7.16 2.89 14.13
N ILE A 228 6.61 1.98 13.33
CA ILE A 228 5.68 2.34 12.25
C ILE A 228 4.42 3.02 12.80
N VAL A 229 3.86 2.52 13.91
CA VAL A 229 2.69 3.14 14.56
C VAL A 229 3.04 4.54 15.07
N GLU A 230 4.18 4.70 15.73
CA GLU A 230 4.65 5.99 16.27
C GLU A 230 4.85 7.04 15.15
N GLU A 231 5.53 6.64 14.05
CA GLU A 231 5.75 7.50 12.88
C GLU A 231 4.44 7.93 12.20
N ASN A 232 3.37 7.15 12.38
CA ASN A 232 2.05 7.38 11.80
C ASN A 232 1.02 7.81 12.84
N CYS A 233 1.45 8.37 13.97
CA CYS A 233 0.57 8.88 15.01
C CYS A 233 0.10 10.31 14.68
N LYS A 234 -0.57 10.48 13.53
CA LYS A 234 -1.10 11.77 13.04
C LYS A 234 -2.54 11.61 12.58
N ALA A 235 -3.34 12.66 12.74
CA ALA A 235 -4.74 12.68 12.29
C ALA A 235 -4.84 12.87 10.76
N THR A 236 -4.29 11.94 9.99
CA THR A 236 -4.46 11.84 8.52
C THR A 236 -5.05 10.49 8.13
N ALA A 237 -5.73 10.43 6.99
CA ALA A 237 -6.38 9.19 6.54
C ALA A 237 -5.37 8.05 6.32
N ASN A 238 -4.23 8.34 5.65
CA ASN A 238 -3.20 7.33 5.39
C ASN A 238 -2.56 6.84 6.70
N SER A 239 -2.26 7.77 7.62
CA SER A 239 -1.73 7.43 8.95
C SER A 239 -2.66 6.48 9.72
N LEU A 240 -3.97 6.78 9.75
CA LEU A 240 -4.96 5.91 10.38
C LEU A 240 -5.00 4.53 9.73
N ARG A 241 -4.98 4.43 8.39
CA ARG A 241 -4.96 3.14 7.69
C ARG A 241 -3.73 2.30 8.02
N ILE A 242 -2.55 2.93 8.00
CA ILE A 242 -1.29 2.28 8.37
C ILE A 242 -1.35 1.74 9.80
N VAL A 243 -1.79 2.57 10.78
CA VAL A 243 -1.90 2.15 12.18
C VAL A 243 -2.89 1.00 12.35
N LYS A 244 -4.04 1.04 11.66
CA LYS A 244 -5.03 -0.05 11.68
C LYS A 244 -4.45 -1.35 11.14
N LEU A 245 -3.73 -1.30 10.02
CA LEU A 245 -3.07 -2.48 9.46
C LEU A 245 -2.02 -3.04 10.43
N CYS A 246 -1.20 -2.19 11.05
CA CYS A 246 -0.26 -2.62 12.08
C CYS A 246 -0.97 -3.30 13.27
N GLY A 247 -2.09 -2.75 13.73
CA GLY A 247 -2.92 -3.36 14.78
C GLY A 247 -3.51 -4.72 14.37
N GLN A 248 -3.99 -4.86 13.14
CA GLN A 248 -4.51 -6.13 12.60
C GLN A 248 -3.42 -7.20 12.52
N ILE A 249 -2.24 -6.81 12.03
CA ILE A 249 -1.07 -7.69 12.00
C ILE A 249 -0.71 -8.13 13.41
N ALA A 250 -0.60 -7.20 14.36
CA ALA A 250 -0.26 -7.49 15.75
C ALA A 250 -1.27 -8.45 16.41
N VAL A 251 -2.57 -8.19 16.29
CA VAL A 251 -3.62 -9.07 16.82
C VAL A 251 -3.56 -10.46 16.19
N THR A 252 -3.35 -10.54 14.87
CA THR A 252 -3.22 -11.82 14.17
C THR A 252 -2.04 -12.62 14.68
N MET A 253 -0.91 -11.95 14.94
CA MET A 253 0.28 -12.58 15.52
C MET A 253 0.02 -13.06 16.95
N MET A 254 -0.49 -12.19 17.83
CA MET A 254 -0.82 -12.55 19.22
C MET A 254 -1.76 -13.75 19.33
N ARG A 255 -2.72 -13.88 18.41
CA ARG A 255 -3.65 -15.02 18.36
C ARG A 255 -2.98 -16.33 17.94
N ARG A 256 -2.01 -16.26 17.03
CA ARG A 256 -1.45 -17.45 16.34
C ARG A 256 -0.10 -17.89 16.90
N SER A 257 0.61 -17.01 17.60
CA SER A 257 1.97 -17.24 18.07
C SER A 257 2.15 -16.85 19.54
N GLN A 258 3.34 -17.10 20.07
CA GLN A 258 3.71 -16.75 21.45
C GLN A 258 4.21 -15.30 21.58
N TYR A 259 3.86 -14.41 20.63
CA TYR A 259 4.40 -13.04 20.58
C TYR A 259 3.86 -12.11 21.68
N ASN A 260 2.94 -12.58 22.53
CA ASN A 260 2.29 -11.78 23.57
C ASN A 260 3.31 -11.13 24.52
N THR A 261 4.35 -11.88 24.92
CA THR A 261 5.42 -11.35 25.79
C THR A 261 6.19 -10.23 25.10
N GLN A 262 6.59 -10.41 23.85
CA GLN A 262 7.33 -9.40 23.08
C GLN A 262 6.47 -8.14 22.87
N PHE A 263 5.17 -8.28 22.60
CA PHE A 263 4.25 -7.14 22.50
C PHE A 263 4.04 -6.41 23.83
N LYS A 264 4.01 -7.16 24.95
CA LYS A 264 3.93 -6.61 26.31
C LYS A 264 5.20 -5.84 26.66
N ASP A 265 6.37 -6.44 26.48
CA ASP A 265 7.66 -5.85 26.81
C ASP A 265 7.95 -4.59 25.98
N GLN A 266 7.54 -4.58 24.71
CA GLN A 266 7.67 -3.41 23.84
C GLN A 266 6.62 -2.33 24.10
N LYS A 267 5.63 -2.57 24.98
CA LYS A 267 4.52 -1.65 25.26
C LYS A 267 3.75 -1.25 23.99
N PHE A 268 3.59 -2.20 23.06
CA PHE A 268 2.94 -1.95 21.78
C PHE A 268 1.48 -1.52 21.96
N VAL A 269 0.77 -2.16 22.89
CA VAL A 269 -0.65 -1.88 23.15
C VAL A 269 -0.87 -0.47 23.72
N GLU A 270 0.06 0.05 24.53
CA GLU A 270 0.04 1.44 24.99
C GLU A 270 0.18 2.40 23.81
N THR A 271 1.13 2.12 22.91
CA THR A 271 1.38 2.92 21.69
C THR A 271 0.16 2.92 20.76
N LEU A 272 -0.46 1.75 20.57
CA LEU A 272 -1.66 1.61 19.75
C LEU A 272 -2.86 2.35 20.38
N SER A 273 -2.97 2.35 21.71
CA SER A 273 -4.00 3.07 22.45
C SER A 273 -3.85 4.59 22.30
N GLU A 274 -2.61 5.10 22.37
CA GLU A 274 -2.31 6.50 22.12
C GLU A 274 -2.70 6.92 20.70
N ALA A 275 -2.30 6.15 19.69
CA ALA A 275 -2.68 6.39 18.30
C ALA A 275 -4.20 6.36 18.09
N SER A 276 -4.90 5.44 18.78
CA SER A 276 -6.36 5.38 18.78
C SER A 276 -7.00 6.64 19.37
N SER A 277 -6.44 7.19 20.44
CA SER A 277 -6.93 8.42 21.07
C SER A 277 -6.79 9.62 20.12
N ILE A 278 -5.62 9.76 19.47
CA ILE A 278 -5.34 10.86 18.54
C ILE A 278 -6.24 10.81 17.30
N THR A 279 -6.51 9.61 16.78
CA THR A 279 -7.21 9.44 15.49
C THR A 279 -8.71 9.17 15.63
N CYS A 280 -9.27 9.02 16.85
CA CYS A 280 -10.67 8.62 17.07
C CYS A 280 -11.71 9.51 16.36
N LYS A 281 -11.50 10.84 16.38
CA LYS A 281 -12.41 11.80 15.72
C LYS A 281 -12.35 11.65 14.21
N LEU A 282 -11.14 11.49 13.65
CA LEU A 282 -10.96 11.27 12.22
C LEU A 282 -11.60 9.96 11.78
N GLU A 283 -11.38 8.87 12.52
CA GLU A 283 -11.99 7.57 12.22
C GLU A 283 -13.53 7.68 12.22
N SER A 284 -14.09 8.39 13.21
CA SER A 284 -15.53 8.67 13.26
C SER A 284 -16.01 9.42 12.01
N CYS A 285 -15.33 10.49 11.60
CA CYS A 285 -15.66 11.22 10.38
C CYS A 285 -15.59 10.34 9.12
N MET A 286 -14.56 9.49 9.01
CA MET A 286 -14.36 8.60 7.87
C MET A 286 -15.42 7.49 7.79
N LEU A 287 -16.00 7.05 8.92
CA LEU A 287 -17.13 6.11 8.92
C LEU A 287 -18.38 6.71 8.28
N PHE A 288 -18.63 8.00 8.49
CA PHE A 288 -19.81 8.69 7.97
C PHE A 288 -19.64 9.19 6.52
N ALA A 289 -18.40 9.44 6.08
CA ALA A 289 -18.12 9.91 4.73
C ALA A 289 -18.34 8.85 3.62
N GLY A 290 -18.63 7.59 3.97
CA GLY A 290 -18.78 6.51 3.01
C GLY A 290 -17.49 6.20 2.25
N THR A 291 -17.51 5.17 1.40
CA THR A 291 -16.39 4.86 0.49
C THR A 291 -16.58 5.50 -0.90
N ASP A 292 -17.38 6.57 -0.99
CA ASP A 292 -18.02 7.06 -2.21
C ASP A 292 -17.06 7.56 -3.30
N CYS A 293 -15.75 7.63 -3.01
CA CYS A 293 -14.70 7.97 -3.98
C CYS A 293 -13.76 6.80 -4.30
N GLY A 294 -14.20 5.54 -4.15
CA GLY A 294 -13.34 4.36 -4.37
C GLY A 294 -12.28 4.18 -3.27
N ALA A 295 -12.48 4.77 -2.09
CA ALA A 295 -11.58 4.60 -0.96
C ALA A 295 -11.52 3.12 -0.54
N LYS A 296 -10.30 2.59 -0.42
CA LYS A 296 -10.00 1.25 0.12
C LYS A 296 -10.83 1.01 1.40
N LYS A 297 -11.38 -0.20 1.57
CA LYS A 297 -12.31 -0.53 2.67
C LYS A 297 -11.69 -0.21 4.03
N THR A 298 -12.01 0.95 4.60
CA THR A 298 -11.46 1.45 5.87
C THR A 298 -12.43 1.36 7.04
N ALA A 299 -13.66 0.91 6.80
CA ALA A 299 -14.75 0.98 7.78
C ALA A 299 -14.55 0.06 9.00
N ARG A 300 -13.95 -1.11 8.85
CA ARG A 300 -13.73 -2.07 9.94
C ARG A 300 -12.42 -2.85 9.76
N PRO A 301 -11.82 -3.34 10.86
CA PRO A 301 -12.18 -3.11 12.26
C PRO A 301 -11.93 -1.65 12.69
N LEU A 302 -12.52 -1.17 13.79
CA LEU A 302 -12.12 0.13 14.34
C LEU A 302 -10.78 0.00 15.05
N LEU A 303 -10.01 1.08 15.11
CA LEU A 303 -8.75 1.06 15.84
C LEU A 303 -8.98 0.77 17.34
N SER A 304 -10.07 1.28 17.92
CA SER A 304 -10.47 0.96 19.29
C SER A 304 -10.81 -0.51 19.51
N ASP A 305 -11.34 -1.19 18.49
CA ASP A 305 -11.66 -2.62 18.57
C ASP A 305 -10.37 -3.44 18.62
N LEU A 306 -9.39 -3.09 17.79
CA LEU A 306 -8.05 -3.70 17.78
C LEU A 306 -7.32 -3.50 19.11
N VAL A 307 -7.40 -2.30 19.69
CA VAL A 307 -6.81 -1.99 21.00
C VAL A 307 -7.40 -2.87 22.09
N LYS A 308 -8.73 -2.94 22.19
CA LYS A 308 -9.41 -3.79 23.20
C LYS A 308 -9.01 -5.24 23.06
N GLU A 309 -8.92 -5.72 21.83
CA GLU A 309 -8.55 -7.10 21.59
C GLU A 309 -7.09 -7.38 21.95
N ALA A 310 -6.18 -6.52 21.53
CA ALA A 310 -4.77 -6.63 21.88
C ALA A 310 -4.55 -6.59 23.40
N GLN A 311 -5.30 -5.75 24.13
CA GLN A 311 -5.27 -5.70 25.60
C GLN A 311 -5.64 -7.05 26.25
N VAL A 312 -6.64 -7.75 25.72
CA VAL A 312 -7.03 -9.08 26.22
C VAL A 312 -5.93 -10.11 25.94
N LEU A 313 -5.25 -10.01 24.80
CA LEU A 313 -4.23 -10.97 24.38
C LEU A 313 -2.88 -10.82 25.12
N VAL A 314 -2.55 -9.63 25.63
CA VAL A 314 -1.30 -9.37 26.38
C VAL A 314 -1.45 -9.38 27.90
N ALA A 315 -2.68 -9.57 28.40
CA ALA A 315 -2.98 -9.64 29.84
C ALA A 315 -2.23 -10.81 30.49
#